data_AF-A0AA38F580-F1
#
_entry.id   AF-A0AA38F580-F1
#
_cell.length_a   1.000
_cell.length_b   1.000
_cell.length_c   1.000
_cell.angle_alpha   90.00
_cell.angle_beta   90.00
_cell.angle_gamma   90.00
#
_symmetry.space_group_name_H-M   'P 1'
#
loop_
_entity.id
_entity.type
_entity.pdbx_description
1 polymer ?
#
loop_
_entity_poly.entity_id
_entity_poly.type
_entity_poly.pdbx_seq_one_letter_code
_entity_poly.pdbx_strand_id
1 'polypeptide(L)'
;MPGTKILELATLDFNILQAQHQRELKFISGWWNASEVKQLDFFKHRHVEYFFWWVSGLFEPDFSISRIEVTKLSILITLFDDIYDTYGTMEELKPFTAALVKWDKNIVGRLPEYMKASYDFAHQTLEEIAIKAEKKHGSRVHKFMKKYWESFILSNLKEAEWIATNHTPSFDEYLNNGVISVAAPIVTLHALILLDAFLPEDLLGKINKIETLVSICCRLLDDSRDYQ
;
A
#
# COMPACT_ATOMS: atom_id res chain seq x y z
N MET A 1 -33.62 0.64 -32.78
CA MET A 1 -33.57 1.99 -32.18
C MET A 1 -32.11 2.42 -32.11
N PRO A 2 -31.77 3.69 -32.35
CA PRO A 2 -30.42 4.18 -32.10
C PRO A 2 -30.05 3.93 -30.63
N GLY A 3 -28.89 3.29 -30.37
CA GLY A 3 -28.41 3.00 -29.01
C GLY A 3 -28.49 1.54 -28.56
N THR A 4 -29.22 0.66 -29.24
CA THR A 4 -29.30 -0.77 -28.83
C THR A 4 -27.95 -1.48 -28.89
N LYS A 5 -27.15 -1.22 -29.94
CA LYS A 5 -25.80 -1.79 -30.08
C LYS A 5 -24.83 -1.28 -29.02
N ILE A 6 -24.98 -0.03 -28.57
CA ILE A 6 -24.13 0.56 -27.53
C ILE A 6 -24.48 -0.04 -26.17
N LEU A 7 -25.77 -0.16 -25.86
CA LEU A 7 -26.22 -0.79 -24.62
C LEU A 7 -25.83 -2.27 -24.55
N GLU A 8 -25.96 -2.99 -25.67
CA GLU A 8 -25.54 -4.39 -25.79
C GLU A 8 -24.04 -4.54 -25.56
N LEU A 9 -23.23 -3.70 -26.22
CA LEU A 9 -21.78 -3.67 -26.02
C LEU A 9 -21.41 -3.34 -24.57
N ALA A 10 -21.99 -2.30 -23.98
CA ALA A 10 -21.71 -1.90 -22.59
C ALA A 10 -22.07 -2.99 -21.59
N THR A 11 -23.19 -3.69 -21.82
CA THR A 11 -23.61 -4.80 -20.96
C THR A 11 -22.64 -5.99 -21.09
N LEU A 12 -22.25 -6.33 -22.31
CA LEU A 12 -21.33 -7.43 -22.56
C LEU A 12 -19.93 -7.14 -21.97
N ASP A 13 -19.40 -5.95 -22.21
CA ASP A 13 -18.09 -5.51 -21.73
C ASP A 13 -18.05 -5.48 -20.19
N PHE A 14 -19.07 -4.91 -19.55
CA PHE A 14 -19.19 -4.91 -18.09
C PHE A 14 -19.17 -6.33 -17.50
N ASN A 15 -19.92 -7.26 -18.11
CA ASN A 15 -19.97 -8.64 -17.63
C ASN A 15 -18.63 -9.37 -17.83
N ILE A 16 -17.91 -9.10 -18.94
CA ILE A 16 -16.58 -9.66 -19.20
C ILE A 16 -15.57 -9.16 -18.15
N LEU A 17 -15.55 -7.85 -17.90
CA LEU A 17 -14.68 -7.23 -16.90
C LEU A 17 -15.00 -7.77 -15.50
N GLN A 18 -16.27 -7.80 -15.13
CA GLN A 18 -16.71 -8.32 -13.83
C GLN A 18 -16.29 -9.79 -13.63
N ALA A 19 -16.42 -10.64 -14.66
CA ALA A 19 -15.99 -12.03 -14.58
C ALA A 19 -14.46 -12.16 -14.38
N GLN A 20 -13.67 -11.26 -14.95
CA GLN A 20 -12.24 -11.17 -14.66
C GLN A 20 -11.99 -10.73 -13.21
N HIS A 21 -12.62 -9.64 -12.76
CA HIS A 21 -12.43 -9.12 -11.39
C HIS A 21 -12.84 -10.15 -10.33
N GLN A 22 -13.88 -10.94 -10.55
CA GLN A 22 -14.27 -12.03 -9.64
C GLN A 22 -13.20 -13.14 -9.53
N ARG A 23 -12.51 -13.46 -10.63
CA ARG A 23 -11.40 -14.43 -10.61
C ARG A 23 -10.21 -13.88 -9.83
N GLU A 24 -9.89 -12.61 -10.02
CA GLU A 24 -8.84 -11.91 -9.28
C GLU A 24 -9.17 -11.83 -7.78
N LEU A 25 -10.40 -11.47 -7.43
CA LEU A 25 -10.86 -11.47 -6.04
C LEU A 25 -10.74 -12.85 -5.40
N LYS A 26 -11.12 -13.92 -6.12
CA LYS A 26 -10.98 -15.29 -5.62
C LYS A 26 -9.51 -15.64 -5.35
N PHE A 27 -8.60 -15.22 -6.23
CA PHE A 27 -7.16 -15.39 -6.01
C PHE A 27 -6.69 -14.64 -4.76
N ILE A 28 -7.08 -13.36 -4.62
CA ILE A 28 -6.72 -12.52 -3.47
C ILE A 28 -7.27 -13.09 -2.17
N SER A 29 -8.53 -13.52 -2.14
CA SER A 29 -9.11 -14.17 -0.96
C SER A 29 -8.40 -15.47 -0.61
N GLY A 30 -7.98 -16.26 -1.62
CA GLY A 30 -7.16 -17.45 -1.39
C GLY A 30 -5.81 -17.12 -0.75
N TRP A 31 -5.10 -16.12 -1.31
CA TRP A 31 -3.84 -15.62 -0.75
C TRP A 31 -4.00 -15.06 0.67
N TRP A 32 -5.04 -14.24 0.90
CA TRP A 32 -5.33 -13.65 2.21
C TRP A 32 -5.64 -14.73 3.26
N ASN A 33 -6.42 -15.75 2.88
CA ASN A 33 -6.76 -16.87 3.76
C ASN A 33 -5.55 -17.73 4.13
N ALA A 34 -4.50 -17.73 3.32
CA ALA A 34 -3.25 -18.43 3.60
C ALA A 34 -2.25 -17.59 4.40
N SER A 35 -2.52 -16.30 4.62
CA SER A 35 -1.61 -15.41 5.34
C SER A 35 -1.69 -15.61 6.86
N GLU A 36 -0.54 -15.59 7.52
CA GLU A 36 -0.44 -15.72 8.98
C GLU A 36 -0.99 -14.47 9.69
N VAL A 37 -0.83 -13.30 9.06
CA VAL A 37 -1.32 -12.01 9.61
C VAL A 37 -2.84 -11.91 9.68
N LYS A 38 -3.59 -12.78 8.97
CA LYS A 38 -5.05 -12.86 9.10
C LYS A 38 -5.50 -13.24 10.52
N GLN A 39 -4.63 -13.84 11.34
CA GLN A 39 -4.96 -14.16 12.73
C GLN A 39 -4.82 -12.97 13.68
N LEU A 40 -4.23 -11.86 13.23
CA LEU A 40 -4.09 -10.66 14.04
C LEU A 40 -5.43 -9.91 14.05
N ASP A 41 -5.93 -9.57 15.23
CA ASP A 41 -7.26 -9.01 15.47
C ASP A 41 -7.26 -7.49 15.71
N PHE A 42 -6.08 -6.87 15.81
CA PHE A 42 -5.94 -5.43 16.05
C PHE A 42 -6.20 -4.57 14.81
N PHE A 43 -6.11 -5.14 13.61
CA PHE A 43 -6.30 -4.42 12.35
C PHE A 43 -7.49 -4.96 11.56
N LYS A 44 -8.16 -4.10 10.79
CA LYS A 44 -9.37 -4.49 10.05
C LYS A 44 -9.03 -5.32 8.81
N HIS A 45 -9.67 -6.49 8.65
CA HIS A 45 -9.47 -7.38 7.49
C HIS A 45 -10.27 -6.92 6.26
N ARG A 46 -9.75 -5.93 5.53
CA ARG A 46 -10.48 -5.23 4.44
C ARG A 46 -10.06 -5.64 3.02
N HIS A 47 -9.52 -6.84 2.83
CA HIS A 47 -9.01 -7.31 1.53
C HIS A 47 -10.00 -7.19 0.35
N VAL A 48 -11.30 -7.48 0.56
CA VAL A 48 -12.35 -7.33 -0.48
C VAL A 48 -12.59 -5.86 -0.82
N GLU A 49 -12.59 -4.99 0.19
CA GLU A 49 -12.79 -3.56 0.03
C GLU A 49 -11.61 -2.92 -0.72
N TYR A 50 -10.39 -3.26 -0.33
CA TYR A 50 -9.20 -2.77 -1.03
C TYR A 50 -9.19 -3.23 -2.48
N PHE A 51 -9.55 -4.48 -2.76
CA PHE A 51 -9.69 -4.92 -4.15
C PHE A 51 -10.73 -4.11 -4.91
N PHE A 52 -11.87 -3.81 -4.29
CA PHE A 52 -12.92 -3.00 -4.89
C PHE A 52 -12.45 -1.56 -5.21
N TRP A 53 -11.65 -0.94 -4.34
CA TRP A 53 -11.04 0.37 -4.62
C TRP A 53 -10.19 0.33 -5.88
N TRP A 54 -9.34 -0.70 -6.03
CA TRP A 54 -8.46 -0.81 -7.20
C TRP A 54 -9.20 -1.18 -8.47
N VAL A 55 -10.26 -2.00 -8.39
CA VAL A 55 -11.16 -2.24 -9.52
C VAL A 55 -11.80 -0.94 -10.01
N SER A 56 -12.15 -0.03 -9.11
CA SER A 56 -12.83 1.23 -9.47
C SER A 56 -11.95 2.18 -10.28
N GLY A 57 -10.63 2.19 -10.05
CA GLY A 57 -9.68 3.09 -10.72
C GLY A 57 -8.83 2.43 -11.81
N LEU A 58 -8.71 1.10 -11.82
CA LEU A 58 -7.88 0.33 -12.73
C LEU A 58 -8.69 -0.84 -13.31
N PHE A 59 -9.87 -0.62 -13.87
CA PHE A 59 -10.79 -1.72 -14.24
C PHE A 59 -10.33 -2.52 -15.46
N GLU A 60 -9.48 -1.95 -16.31
CA GLU A 60 -9.12 -2.51 -17.61
C GLU A 60 -8.33 -3.83 -17.48
N PRO A 61 -8.49 -4.79 -18.41
CA PRO A 61 -7.86 -6.11 -18.30
C PRO A 61 -6.34 -6.08 -18.08
N ASP A 62 -5.67 -5.11 -18.70
CA ASP A 62 -4.21 -4.96 -18.69
C ASP A 62 -3.64 -4.62 -17.29
N PHE A 63 -4.47 -4.09 -16.39
CA PHE A 63 -4.07 -3.76 -15.01
C PHE A 63 -4.31 -4.89 -14.01
N SER A 64 -4.55 -6.12 -14.47
CA SER A 64 -4.82 -7.29 -13.61
C SER A 64 -3.74 -7.49 -12.54
N ILE A 65 -2.47 -7.47 -12.94
CA ILE A 65 -1.33 -7.60 -12.02
C ILE A 65 -1.31 -6.42 -11.04
N SER A 66 -1.47 -5.19 -11.52
CA SER A 66 -1.51 -4.01 -10.65
C SER A 66 -2.63 -4.11 -9.61
N ARG A 67 -3.85 -4.50 -9.99
CA ARG A 67 -4.96 -4.65 -9.06
C ARG A 67 -4.65 -5.68 -7.96
N ILE A 68 -4.14 -6.85 -8.34
CA ILE A 68 -3.82 -7.92 -7.38
C ILE A 68 -2.75 -7.45 -6.39
N GLU A 69 -1.64 -6.96 -6.91
CA GLU A 69 -0.48 -6.64 -6.08
C GLU A 69 -0.69 -5.36 -5.26
N VAL A 70 -1.37 -4.34 -5.80
CA VAL A 70 -1.71 -3.13 -5.03
C VAL A 70 -2.79 -3.45 -3.97
N THR A 71 -3.65 -4.45 -4.17
CA THR A 71 -4.54 -4.93 -3.09
C THR A 71 -3.74 -5.53 -1.93
N LYS A 72 -2.76 -6.41 -2.22
CA LYS A 72 -1.86 -6.98 -1.20
C LYS A 72 -1.10 -5.86 -0.47
N LEU A 73 -0.65 -4.87 -1.23
CA LEU A 73 0.03 -3.68 -0.73
C LEU A 73 -0.83 -2.86 0.23
N SER A 74 -2.11 -2.62 -0.10
CA SER A 74 -3.04 -1.90 0.79
C SER A 74 -3.25 -2.61 2.12
N ILE A 75 -3.29 -3.93 2.11
CA ILE A 75 -3.37 -4.75 3.34
C ILE A 75 -2.11 -4.53 4.18
N LEU A 76 -0.93 -4.58 3.56
CA LEU A 76 0.34 -4.34 4.25
C LEU A 76 0.45 -2.91 4.81
N ILE A 77 0.03 -1.91 4.05
CA ILE A 77 0.01 -0.50 4.50
C ILE A 77 -0.86 -0.37 5.74
N THR A 78 -2.09 -0.92 5.70
CA THR A 78 -3.03 -0.86 6.84
C THR A 78 -2.48 -1.60 8.05
N LEU A 79 -1.85 -2.76 7.85
CA LEU A 79 -1.22 -3.52 8.92
C LEU A 79 -0.14 -2.68 9.63
N PHE A 80 0.69 -1.97 8.87
CA PHE A 80 1.69 -1.08 9.47
C PHE A 80 1.05 0.13 10.13
N ASP A 81 0.10 0.80 9.48
CA ASP A 81 -0.65 1.93 10.04
C ASP A 81 -1.24 1.58 11.41
N ASP A 82 -2.02 0.49 11.52
CA ASP A 82 -2.61 0.05 12.78
C ASP A 82 -1.55 -0.36 13.83
N ILE A 83 -0.39 -0.90 13.41
CA ILE A 83 0.74 -1.17 14.33
C ILE A 83 1.30 0.12 14.91
N TYR A 84 1.54 1.15 14.11
CA TYR A 84 2.17 2.39 14.57
C TYR A 84 1.19 3.32 15.31
N ASP A 85 -0.06 3.38 14.87
CA ASP A 85 -1.06 4.32 15.39
C ASP A 85 -1.77 3.81 16.65
N THR A 86 -2.08 2.50 16.70
CA THR A 86 -2.98 1.97 17.76
C THR A 86 -2.38 0.85 18.62
N TYR A 87 -1.64 -0.08 18.01
CA TYR A 87 -1.33 -1.35 18.69
C TYR A 87 0.06 -1.41 19.34
N GLY A 88 1.10 -0.94 18.64
CA GLY A 88 2.49 -1.08 19.07
C GLY A 88 2.87 -0.08 20.16
N THR A 89 3.69 -0.51 21.11
CA THR A 89 4.26 0.39 22.12
C THR A 89 5.53 1.07 21.61
N MET A 90 5.88 2.23 22.15
CA MET A 90 7.06 2.96 21.68
C MET A 90 8.39 2.24 21.91
N GLU A 91 8.44 1.33 22.89
CA GLU A 91 9.57 0.43 23.12
C GLU A 91 9.70 -0.64 22.02
N GLU A 92 8.59 -1.05 21.43
CA GLU A 92 8.53 -2.02 20.32
C GLU A 92 8.70 -1.35 18.95
N LEU A 93 8.07 -0.19 18.75
CA LEU A 93 8.02 0.50 17.45
C LEU A 93 9.40 0.97 16.97
N LYS A 94 10.27 1.42 17.87
CA LYS A 94 11.64 1.84 17.52
C LYS A 94 12.50 0.69 16.96
N PRO A 95 12.65 -0.45 17.65
CA PRO A 95 13.38 -1.59 17.09
C PRO A 95 12.64 -2.20 15.89
N PHE A 96 11.31 -2.17 15.83
CA PHE A 96 10.56 -2.63 14.66
C PHE A 96 10.85 -1.78 13.42
N THR A 97 10.84 -0.44 13.57
CA THR A 97 11.24 0.50 12.52
C THR A 97 12.65 0.19 12.03
N ALA A 98 13.60 0.00 12.96
CA ALA A 98 14.98 -0.32 12.61
C ALA A 98 15.09 -1.65 11.84
N ALA A 99 14.30 -2.66 12.22
CA ALA A 99 14.24 -3.94 11.52
C ALA A 99 13.70 -3.77 10.10
N LEU A 100 12.62 -3.03 9.89
CA LEU A 100 12.00 -2.81 8.58
C LEU A 100 12.88 -1.98 7.64
N VAL A 101 13.49 -0.90 8.13
CA VAL A 101 14.37 -0.04 7.32
C VAL A 101 15.63 -0.78 6.87
N LYS A 102 16.18 -1.63 7.73
CA LYS A 102 17.40 -2.41 7.45
C LYS A 102 17.13 -3.76 6.81
N TRP A 103 15.88 -4.23 6.83
CA TRP A 103 15.51 -5.62 6.54
C TRP A 103 16.35 -6.62 7.36
N ASP A 104 16.44 -6.39 8.68
CA ASP A 104 17.27 -7.19 9.60
C ASP A 104 16.44 -8.18 10.44
N LYS A 105 16.50 -9.46 10.05
CA LYS A 105 15.84 -10.55 10.76
C LYS A 105 16.33 -10.75 12.20
N ASN A 106 17.56 -10.35 12.52
CA ASN A 106 18.08 -10.51 13.88
C ASN A 106 17.44 -9.52 14.86
N ILE A 107 17.06 -8.33 14.37
CA ILE A 107 16.36 -7.33 15.17
C ILE A 107 14.92 -7.81 15.41
N VAL A 108 14.19 -8.15 14.35
CA VAL A 108 12.79 -8.58 14.48
C VAL A 108 12.64 -9.90 15.26
N GLY A 109 13.63 -10.79 15.21
CA GLY A 109 13.62 -12.05 15.95
C GLY A 109 13.51 -11.88 17.48
N ARG A 110 13.78 -10.68 18.01
CA ARG A 110 13.66 -10.33 19.43
C ARG A 110 12.35 -9.62 19.79
N LEU A 111 11.50 -9.35 18.81
CA LEU A 111 10.22 -8.65 18.97
C LEU A 111 9.06 -9.63 19.19
N PRO A 112 7.88 -9.14 19.60
CA PRO A 112 6.69 -9.97 19.74
C PRO A 112 6.30 -10.70 18.44
N GLU A 113 5.55 -11.79 18.58
CA GLU A 113 5.16 -12.65 17.44
C GLU A 113 4.37 -11.90 16.37
N TYR A 114 3.52 -10.95 16.73
CA TYR A 114 2.76 -10.17 15.74
C TYR A 114 3.68 -9.32 14.83
N MET A 115 4.76 -8.76 15.38
CA MET A 115 5.74 -7.98 14.60
C MET A 115 6.58 -8.88 13.70
N LYS A 116 6.94 -10.08 14.17
CA LYS A 116 7.62 -11.09 13.35
C LYS A 116 6.75 -11.51 12.17
N ALA A 117 5.50 -11.88 12.43
CA ALA A 117 4.54 -12.24 11.39
C ALA A 117 4.33 -11.08 10.40
N SER A 118 4.20 -9.85 10.88
CA SER A 118 4.06 -8.66 10.04
C SER A 118 5.29 -8.39 9.18
N TYR A 119 6.49 -8.58 9.72
CA TYR A 119 7.74 -8.44 9.00
C TYR A 119 7.89 -9.50 7.89
N ASP A 120 7.62 -10.77 8.20
CA ASP A 120 7.74 -11.85 7.21
C ASP A 120 6.68 -11.70 6.11
N PHE A 121 5.46 -11.30 6.47
CA PHE A 121 4.41 -10.96 5.51
C PHE A 121 4.79 -9.80 4.59
N ALA A 122 5.40 -8.74 5.15
CA ALA A 122 5.90 -7.60 4.39
C ALA A 122 7.02 -8.04 3.42
N HIS A 123 8.00 -8.79 3.93
CA HIS A 123 9.11 -9.28 3.13
C HIS A 123 8.63 -10.13 1.95
N GLN A 124 7.75 -11.11 2.20
CA GLN A 124 7.21 -11.96 1.14
C GLN A 124 6.44 -11.14 0.10
N THR A 125 5.55 -10.25 0.55
CA THR A 125 4.72 -9.44 -0.35
C THR A 125 5.58 -8.53 -1.22
N LEU A 126 6.58 -7.87 -0.65
CA LEU A 126 7.46 -6.95 -1.40
C LEU A 126 8.44 -7.67 -2.30
N GLU A 127 8.94 -8.84 -1.90
CA GLU A 127 9.79 -9.69 -2.73
C GLU A 127 9.01 -10.18 -3.97
N GLU A 128 7.76 -10.62 -3.79
CA GLU A 128 6.88 -11.01 -4.91
C GLU A 128 6.67 -9.87 -5.90
N ILE A 129 6.52 -8.63 -5.44
CA ILE A 129 6.37 -7.44 -6.29
C ILE A 129 7.69 -7.11 -6.98
N ALA A 130 8.80 -7.10 -6.22
CA ALA A 130 10.11 -6.76 -6.73
C ALA A 130 10.53 -7.71 -7.86
N ILE A 131 10.30 -9.01 -7.72
CA ILE A 131 10.57 -10.01 -8.78
C ILE A 131 9.80 -9.70 -10.07
N LYS A 132 8.53 -9.27 -9.97
CA LYS A 132 7.72 -8.92 -11.15
C LYS A 132 8.24 -7.66 -11.83
N ALA A 133 8.57 -6.64 -11.03
CA ALA A 133 9.03 -5.36 -11.54
C ALA A 133 10.48 -5.40 -12.05
N GLU A 134 11.35 -6.19 -11.44
CA GLU A 134 12.76 -6.36 -11.83
C GLU A 134 12.90 -6.95 -13.23
N LYS A 135 11.98 -7.85 -13.64
CA LYS A 135 11.92 -8.37 -15.02
C LYS A 135 11.80 -7.26 -16.07
N LYS A 136 11.19 -6.13 -15.73
CA LYS A 136 10.94 -5.01 -16.64
C LYS A 136 11.91 -3.84 -16.44
N HIS A 137 12.31 -3.59 -15.20
CA HIS A 137 13.06 -2.40 -14.83
C HIS A 137 14.49 -2.68 -14.40
N GLY A 138 14.88 -3.94 -14.22
CA GLY A 138 16.16 -4.32 -13.63
C GLY A 138 16.26 -3.99 -12.14
N SER A 139 17.45 -4.19 -11.59
CA SER A 139 17.71 -4.10 -10.15
C SER A 139 17.49 -2.72 -9.52
N ARG A 140 17.38 -1.66 -10.33
CA ARG A 140 17.08 -0.30 -9.83
C ARG A 140 15.73 -0.19 -9.11
N VAL A 141 14.79 -1.10 -9.37
CA VAL A 141 13.47 -1.10 -8.70
C VAL A 141 13.59 -1.22 -7.18
N HIS A 142 14.56 -2.01 -6.70
CA HIS A 142 14.83 -2.20 -5.28
C HIS A 142 15.17 -0.89 -4.59
N LYS A 143 15.92 -0.01 -5.26
CA LYS A 143 16.29 1.31 -4.74
C LYS A 143 15.05 2.21 -4.59
N PHE A 144 14.13 2.17 -5.56
CA PHE A 144 12.91 2.96 -5.50
C PHE A 144 11.97 2.47 -4.41
N MET A 145 11.69 1.16 -4.37
CA MET A 145 10.84 0.55 -3.36
C MET A 145 11.38 0.84 -1.96
N LYS A 146 12.69 0.61 -1.74
CA LYS A 146 13.33 0.88 -0.45
C LYS A 146 13.12 2.32 0.01
N LYS A 147 13.37 3.31 -0.87
CA LYS A 147 13.24 4.73 -0.52
C LYS A 147 11.82 5.09 -0.07
N TYR A 148 10.81 4.62 -0.80
CA TYR A 148 9.41 4.92 -0.50
C TYR A 148 8.94 4.25 0.80
N TRP A 149 9.30 2.97 0.98
CA TRP A 149 8.98 2.25 2.21
C TRP A 149 9.68 2.83 3.42
N GLU A 150 10.97 3.15 3.32
CA GLU A 150 11.72 3.80 4.40
C GLU A 150 11.06 5.13 4.80
N SER A 151 10.66 5.95 3.83
CA SER A 151 9.99 7.23 4.10
C SER A 151 8.66 7.03 4.81
N PHE A 152 7.83 6.08 4.35
CA PHE A 152 6.54 5.75 4.96
C PHE A 152 6.70 5.25 6.40
N ILE A 153 7.59 4.28 6.63
CA ILE A 153 7.82 3.70 7.95
C ILE A 153 8.29 4.79 8.93
N LEU A 154 9.22 5.64 8.51
CA LEU A 154 9.71 6.75 9.34
C LEU A 154 8.62 7.80 9.61
N SER A 155 7.74 8.08 8.64
CA SER A 155 6.62 9.00 8.84
C SER A 155 5.58 8.46 9.84
N ASN A 156 5.32 7.15 9.83
CA ASN A 156 4.43 6.50 10.80
C ASN A 156 5.05 6.52 12.20
N LEU A 157 6.36 6.24 12.32
CA LEU A 157 7.05 6.38 13.61
C LEU A 157 6.96 7.82 14.14
N LYS A 158 7.10 8.83 13.27
CA LYS A 158 6.98 10.25 13.67
C LYS A 158 5.60 10.57 14.23
N GLU A 159 4.54 10.09 13.59
CA GLU A 159 3.15 10.25 14.08
C GLU A 159 2.95 9.54 15.43
N ALA A 160 3.45 8.30 15.57
CA ALA A 160 3.41 7.58 16.83
C ALA A 160 4.19 8.30 17.95
N GLU A 161 5.31 8.96 17.64
CA GLU A 161 6.05 9.80 18.59
C GLU A 161 5.27 11.05 18.99
N TRP A 162 4.55 11.69 18.07
CA TRP A 162 3.67 12.81 18.40
C TRP A 162 2.57 12.40 19.36
N ILE A 163 1.92 11.26 19.10
CA ILE A 163 0.88 10.69 19.98
C ILE A 163 1.47 10.39 21.36
N ALA A 164 2.58 9.66 21.42
CA ALA A 164 3.20 9.24 22.67
C ALA A 164 3.68 10.41 23.55
N THR A 165 4.00 11.56 22.94
CA THR A 165 4.47 12.76 23.65
C THR A 165 3.39 13.83 23.85
N ASN A 166 2.15 13.57 23.43
CA ASN A 166 1.07 14.58 23.34
C ASN A 166 1.51 15.85 22.59
N HIS A 167 2.35 15.70 21.57
CA HIS A 167 2.81 16.81 20.75
C HIS A 167 1.75 17.16 19.70
N THR A 168 1.33 18.42 19.68
CA THR A 168 0.48 18.94 18.60
C THR A 168 1.36 19.67 17.59
N PRO A 169 1.62 19.09 16.39
CA PRO A 169 2.41 19.75 15.36
C PRO A 169 1.69 20.97 14.80
N SER A 170 2.46 21.88 14.18
CA SER A 170 1.87 22.91 13.32
C SER A 170 1.21 22.28 12.09
N PHE A 171 0.28 22.98 11.43
CA PHE A 171 -0.36 22.46 10.22
C PHE A 171 0.65 22.09 9.12
N ASP A 172 1.67 22.94 8.89
CA ASP A 172 2.70 22.65 7.89
C ASP A 172 3.55 21.45 8.28
N GLU A 173 3.92 21.32 9.56
CA GLU A 173 4.66 20.16 10.04
C GLU A 173 3.86 18.87 9.92
N TYR A 174 2.59 18.91 10.31
CA TYR A 174 1.64 17.82 10.17
C TYR A 174 1.52 17.39 8.72
N LEU A 175 1.19 18.34 7.82
CA LEU A 175 0.93 18.03 6.42
C LEU A 175 2.19 17.50 5.72
N ASN A 176 3.37 18.03 6.03
CA ASN A 176 4.63 17.54 5.46
C ASN A 176 4.92 16.07 5.81
N ASN A 177 4.50 15.61 7.00
CA ASN A 177 4.55 14.18 7.34
C ASN A 177 3.36 13.41 6.74
N GLY A 178 2.17 13.99 6.85
CA GLY A 178 0.88 13.44 6.43
C GLY A 178 0.82 13.03 4.97
N VAL A 179 1.50 13.77 4.07
CA VAL A 179 1.57 13.43 2.64
C VAL A 179 2.39 12.18 2.35
N ILE A 180 3.23 11.74 3.29
CA ILE A 180 4.01 10.51 3.23
C ILE A 180 3.26 9.39 3.96
N SER A 181 2.77 9.64 5.17
CA SER A 181 2.08 8.64 5.99
C SER A 181 0.75 8.18 5.40
N VAL A 182 0.10 8.97 4.55
CA VAL A 182 -1.12 8.55 3.82
C VAL A 182 -0.87 7.45 2.78
N ALA A 183 0.39 7.03 2.57
CA ALA A 183 0.81 5.93 1.71
C ALA A 183 0.49 6.05 0.21
N ALA A 184 -0.19 7.11 -0.23
CA ALA A 184 -0.44 7.39 -1.64
C ALA A 184 0.84 7.35 -2.52
N PRO A 185 2.02 7.80 -2.05
CA PRO A 185 3.27 7.67 -2.82
C PRO A 185 3.68 6.20 -3.03
N ILE A 186 3.53 5.35 -2.01
CA ILE A 186 3.82 3.91 -2.12
C ILE A 186 2.92 3.26 -3.15
N VAL A 187 1.61 3.49 -3.05
CA VAL A 187 0.62 2.95 -3.98
C VAL A 187 0.92 3.38 -5.41
N THR A 188 1.19 4.68 -5.61
CA THR A 188 1.47 5.26 -6.93
C THR A 188 2.72 4.63 -7.54
N LEU A 189 3.81 4.55 -6.78
CA LEU A 189 5.03 3.88 -7.23
C LEU A 189 4.77 2.42 -7.63
N HIS A 190 4.09 1.66 -6.78
CA HIS A 190 3.89 0.22 -7.00
C HIS A 190 2.96 -0.03 -8.19
N ALA A 191 1.93 0.80 -8.39
CA ALA A 191 1.10 0.74 -9.58
C ALA A 191 1.93 1.00 -10.85
N LEU A 192 2.83 2.00 -10.83
CA LEU A 192 3.68 2.35 -11.98
C LEU A 192 4.69 1.24 -12.34
N ILE A 193 5.42 0.70 -11.36
CA ILE A 193 6.47 -0.33 -11.62
C ILE A 193 5.89 -1.68 -12.05
N LEU A 194 4.58 -1.88 -11.85
CA LEU A 194 3.85 -3.08 -12.27
C LEU A 194 3.21 -2.94 -13.64
N LEU A 195 3.17 -1.71 -14.20
CA LEU A 195 2.67 -1.49 -15.56
C LEU A 195 3.46 -2.28 -16.59
N ASP A 196 2.80 -2.57 -17.71
CA ASP A 196 3.47 -3.13 -18.88
C ASP A 196 4.14 -2.07 -19.75
N ALA A 197 4.90 -1.18 -19.09
CA ALA A 197 5.62 -0.10 -19.73
C ALA A 197 6.94 0.14 -19.02
N PHE A 198 8.03 0.39 -19.77
CA PHE A 198 9.32 0.75 -19.19
C PHE A 198 9.27 2.15 -18.57
N LEU A 199 9.65 2.28 -17.30
CA LEU A 199 9.68 3.57 -16.61
C LEU A 199 11.04 4.29 -16.83
N PRO A 200 11.04 5.54 -17.29
CA PRO A 200 12.26 6.36 -17.36
C PRO A 200 12.90 6.56 -15.98
N GLU A 201 14.22 6.74 -15.92
CA GLU A 201 14.92 7.00 -14.65
C GLU A 201 14.50 8.31 -13.97
N ASP A 202 14.15 9.32 -14.79
CA ASP A 202 13.72 10.63 -14.31
C ASP A 202 12.23 10.69 -13.96
N LEU A 203 11.50 9.57 -14.07
CA LEU A 203 10.06 9.52 -13.82
C LEU A 203 9.71 9.99 -12.40
N LEU A 204 10.47 9.57 -11.39
CA LEU A 204 10.22 10.01 -10.01
C LEU A 204 10.33 11.53 -9.85
N GLY A 205 11.26 12.16 -10.57
CA GLY A 205 11.37 13.62 -10.60
C GLY A 205 10.17 14.28 -11.29
N LYS A 206 9.58 13.62 -12.29
CA LYS A 206 8.45 14.13 -13.08
C LYS A 206 7.09 13.98 -12.37
N ILE A 207 6.87 12.91 -11.61
CA ILE A 207 5.58 12.63 -10.97
C ILE A 207 5.43 13.27 -9.60
N ASN A 208 6.53 13.70 -8.97
CA ASN A 208 6.56 14.18 -7.58
C ASN A 208 5.49 15.25 -7.28
N LYS A 209 5.28 16.22 -8.19
CA LYS A 209 4.27 17.27 -7.97
C LYS A 209 2.84 16.72 -7.99
N ILE A 210 2.52 15.80 -8.90
CA ILE A 210 1.19 15.19 -8.98
C ILE A 210 0.99 14.28 -7.77
N GLU A 211 1.97 13.44 -7.45
CA GLU A 211 1.97 12.55 -6.29
C GLU A 211 1.75 13.34 -4.99
N THR A 212 2.46 14.44 -4.79
CA THR A 212 2.27 15.32 -3.61
C THR A 212 0.85 15.87 -3.52
N LEU A 213 0.29 16.36 -4.63
CA LEU A 213 -1.08 16.90 -4.64
C LEU A 213 -2.12 15.81 -4.36
N VAL A 214 -1.94 14.61 -4.93
CA VAL A 214 -2.79 13.45 -4.64
C VAL A 214 -2.69 13.09 -3.16
N SER A 215 -1.49 13.02 -2.60
CA SER A 215 -1.29 12.78 -1.16
C SER A 215 -1.98 13.81 -0.28
N ILE A 216 -1.89 15.11 -0.61
CA ILE A 216 -2.60 16.16 0.15
C ILE A 216 -4.11 15.93 0.10
N CYS A 217 -4.66 15.65 -1.08
CA CYS A 217 -6.09 15.36 -1.23
C CYS A 217 -6.50 14.13 -0.44
N CYS A 218 -5.75 13.03 -0.54
CA CYS A 218 -6.01 11.80 0.23
C CYS A 218 -5.97 12.09 1.72
N ARG A 219 -4.92 12.73 2.23
CA ARG A 219 -4.73 13.04 3.64
C ARG A 219 -5.89 13.89 4.17
N LEU A 220 -6.16 15.04 3.55
CA LEU A 220 -7.21 15.94 4.03
C LEU A 220 -8.62 15.37 3.90
N LEU A 221 -8.89 14.56 2.87
CA LEU A 221 -10.20 13.90 2.73
C LEU A 221 -10.40 12.81 3.79
N ASP A 222 -9.36 12.04 4.08
CA ASP A 222 -9.36 11.02 5.13
C ASP A 222 -9.58 11.67 6.51
N ASP A 223 -8.76 12.67 6.84
CA ASP A 223 -8.86 13.40 8.11
C ASP A 223 -10.24 14.08 8.26
N SER A 224 -10.84 14.60 7.19
CA SER A 224 -12.17 15.24 7.26
C SER A 224 -13.30 14.29 7.67
N ARG A 225 -13.08 12.97 7.60
CA ARG A 225 -14.05 11.94 7.94
C ARG A 225 -13.73 11.25 9.26
N ASP A 226 -12.44 11.14 9.57
CA ASP A 226 -11.96 10.36 10.71
C ASP A 226 -11.58 11.24 11.91
N TYR A 227 -11.38 12.56 11.72
CA TYR A 227 -11.16 13.50 12.82
C TYR A 227 -12.46 13.70 13.63
N GLN A 228 -12.45 13.24 14.88
CA GLN A 228 -13.48 13.54 15.89
C GLN A 228 -13.13 14.77 16.72
#